data_AF-A0ABD2MM38-F1
#
_entry.id   AF-A0ABD2MM38-F1
#
_cell.length_a   1.000
_cell.length_b   1.000
_cell.length_c   1.000
_cell.angle_alpha   90.00
_cell.angle_beta   90.00
_cell.angle_gamma   90.00
#
_symmetry.space_group_name_H-M   'P 1'
#
loop_
_entity.id
_entity.type
_entity.pdbx_description
1 polymer ?
#
loop_
_entity_poly.entity_id
_entity_poly.type
_entity_poly.pdbx_seq_one_letter_code
_entity_poly.pdbx_strand_id
1 'polypeptide(L)'
;MRDLGCDAVWSENDVNRPYEMFDSVMRYYINIMFPVKNIANKAYNSWITKGIKISSERKRFLYGEMCRGQVTVDFYKRYKNILKKSNNETAFNHFNYDSEQELLNQMNDYFIHNKPN
;
A
#
# COMPACT_ATOMS: atom_id res chain seq x y z
N MET A 1 -14.06 26.47 33.62
CA MET A 1 -14.44 27.11 32.34
C MET A 1 -14.03 28.56 32.44
N ARG A 2 -13.09 29.02 31.60
CA ARG A 2 -12.77 30.45 31.49
C ARG A 2 -13.76 31.03 30.49
N ASP A 3 -14.49 32.07 30.88
CA ASP A 3 -15.21 32.92 29.96
C ASP A 3 -14.21 33.51 28.96
N LEU A 4 -14.15 32.91 27.77
CA LEU A 4 -13.46 33.49 26.63
C LEU A 4 -14.42 34.50 26.02
N GLY A 5 -14.25 35.74 26.46
CA GLY A 5 -15.07 36.90 26.12
C GLY A 5 -15.32 37.02 24.62
N CYS A 6 -16.57 36.79 24.23
CA CYS A 6 -17.08 37.24 22.94
C CYS A 6 -16.98 38.77 22.80
N ASP A 7 -16.93 39.50 23.92
CA ASP A 7 -16.89 40.97 23.95
C ASP A 7 -15.58 41.57 23.42
N ALA A 8 -14.47 40.83 23.44
CA ALA A 8 -13.18 41.32 22.95
C ALA A 8 -13.13 41.39 21.40
N VAL A 9 -13.87 40.50 20.72
CA VAL A 9 -13.86 40.38 19.25
C VAL A 9 -14.55 41.57 18.58
N TRP A 10 -15.53 42.19 19.23
CA TRP A 10 -16.29 43.32 18.68
C TRP A 10 -15.57 44.67 18.82
N SER A 11 -14.48 44.73 19.60
CA SER A 11 -13.69 45.95 19.83
C SER A 11 -12.43 46.05 18.96
N GLU A 12 -12.12 45.02 18.18
CA GLU A 12 -10.89 44.92 17.39
C GLU A 12 -11.09 45.46 15.95
N ASN A 13 -10.37 46.52 15.59
CA ASN A 13 -10.42 47.12 14.25
C ASN A 13 -9.74 46.26 13.16
N ASP A 14 -9.04 45.19 13.55
CA ASP A 14 -8.35 44.29 12.64
C ASP A 14 -9.06 42.93 12.60
N VAL A 15 -9.96 42.80 11.63
CA VAL A 15 -10.78 41.61 11.38
C VAL A 15 -9.94 40.37 11.06
N ASN A 16 -8.68 40.56 10.64
CA ASN A 16 -7.79 39.46 10.28
C ASN A 16 -7.37 38.64 11.50
N ARG A 17 -7.18 39.29 12.65
CA ARG A 17 -6.67 38.62 13.85
C ARG A 17 -7.64 37.57 14.44
N PRO A 18 -8.95 37.84 14.59
CA PRO A 18 -9.92 36.82 14.97
C PRO A 18 -10.00 35.67 13.96
N TYR A 19 -9.88 35.97 12.66
CA TYR A 19 -9.89 34.97 11.60
C TYR A 19 -8.67 34.05 11.66
N GLU A 20 -7.47 34.62 11.84
CA GLU A 20 -6.23 33.85 12.00
C GLU A 20 -6.27 32.96 13.24
N MET A 21 -6.80 33.45 14.36
CA MET A 21 -7.01 32.63 15.55
C MET A 21 -7.95 31.47 15.27
N PHE A 22 -9.10 31.72 14.63
CA PHE A 22 -10.03 30.67 14.22
C PHE A 22 -9.39 29.64 13.29
N ASP A 23 -8.68 30.08 12.25
CA ASP A 23 -8.00 29.21 11.29
C ASP A 23 -6.94 28.34 11.97
N SER A 24 -6.15 28.93 12.88
CA SER A 24 -5.13 28.19 13.63
C SER A 24 -5.72 27.06 14.49
N VAL A 25 -6.83 27.34 15.18
CA VAL A 25 -7.53 26.38 16.04
C VAL A 25 -8.17 25.29 15.19
N MET A 26 -8.82 25.66 14.09
CA MET A 26 -9.43 24.69 13.16
C MET A 26 -8.38 23.77 12.53
N ARG A 27 -7.25 24.32 12.05
CA ARG A 27 -6.14 23.52 11.50
C ARG A 27 -5.55 22.57 12.53
N TYR A 28 -5.39 23.00 13.79
CA TYR A 28 -4.92 22.15 14.86
C TYR A 28 -5.83 20.92 15.04
N TYR A 29 -7.15 21.13 15.15
CA TYR A 29 -8.09 20.02 15.30
C TYR A 29 -8.18 19.13 14.05
N ILE A 30 -8.16 19.71 12.85
CA ILE A 30 -8.14 18.93 11.60
C ILE A 30 -6.90 18.04 11.53
N ASN A 31 -5.71 18.57 11.86
CA ASN A 31 -4.48 17.79 11.82
C ASN A 31 -4.45 16.66 12.86
N ILE A 32 -5.13 16.82 14.00
CA ILE A 32 -5.28 15.78 15.02
C ILE A 32 -6.28 14.71 14.59
N MET A 33 -7.45 15.13 14.08
CA MET A 33 -8.53 14.23 13.69
C MET A 33 -8.24 13.49 12.38
N PHE A 34 -7.57 14.17 11.45
CA PHE A 34 -7.21 13.70 10.11
C PHE A 34 -5.72 13.90 9.87
N PRO A 35 -4.84 13.20 10.60
CA PRO A 35 -3.41 13.34 10.39
C PRO A 35 -3.09 13.00 8.94
N VAL A 36 -2.36 13.90 8.26
CA VAL A 36 -1.87 13.67 6.90
C VAL A 36 -0.90 12.50 6.97
N LYS A 37 -1.40 11.31 6.64
CA LYS A 37 -0.57 10.12 6.53
C LYS A 37 0.22 10.26 5.23
N ASN A 38 1.54 10.31 5.34
CA ASN A 38 2.40 10.08 4.20
C ASN A 38 2.22 8.63 3.77
N ILE A 39 1.29 8.40 2.85
CA ILE A 39 1.12 7.09 2.23
C ILE A 39 2.31 6.94 1.29
N ALA A 40 3.35 6.24 1.75
CA ALA A 40 4.41 5.81 0.87
C ALA A 40 3.76 5.01 -0.27
N ASN A 41 3.99 5.45 -1.51
CA ASN A 41 3.52 4.70 -2.67
C ASN A 41 4.13 3.32 -2.60
N LYS A 42 3.28 2.30 -2.45
CA LYS A 42 3.74 0.92 -2.34
C LYS A 42 4.46 0.58 -3.64
N ALA A 43 5.73 0.19 -3.54
CA ALA A 43 6.50 -0.24 -4.70
C ALA A 43 5.73 -1.31 -5.47
N TYR A 44 5.62 -1.12 -6.78
CA TYR A 44 4.95 -2.06 -7.64
C TYR A 44 5.81 -3.32 -7.77
N ASN A 45 5.29 -4.47 -7.31
CA ASN A 45 5.98 -5.75 -7.49
C ASN A 45 5.98 -6.10 -8.98
N SER A 46 7.12 -5.90 -9.64
CA SER A 46 7.34 -6.16 -11.07
C SER A 46 7.00 -7.60 -11.48
N TRP A 47 7.23 -8.55 -10.59
CA TRP A 47 7.02 -9.98 -10.81
C TRP A 47 5.57 -10.44 -10.81
N ILE A 48 4.65 -9.62 -10.28
CA ILE A 48 3.24 -9.98 -10.26
C ILE A 48 2.69 -9.83 -11.68
N THR A 49 2.42 -10.98 -12.31
CA THR A 49 1.85 -11.02 -13.66
C THR A 49 0.42 -10.49 -13.71
N LYS A 50 0.01 -10.01 -14.89
CA LYS A 50 -1.38 -9.55 -15.14
C LYS A 50 -2.41 -10.65 -14.81
N GLY A 51 -2.08 -11.92 -15.07
CA GLY A 51 -2.92 -13.07 -14.75
C GLY A 51 -3.13 -13.25 -13.24
N ILE A 52 -2.08 -13.07 -12.44
CA ILE A 52 -2.18 -13.14 -10.96
C ILE A 52 -3.04 -12.01 -10.40
N LYS A 53 -2.95 -10.81 -11.00
CA LYS A 53 -3.82 -9.68 -10.62
C LYS A 53 -5.29 -9.99 -10.86
N ILE A 54 -5.65 -10.38 -12.09
CA ILE A 54 -7.03 -10.73 -12.48
C ILE A 54 -7.57 -11.85 -11.57
N SER A 55 -6.77 -12.88 -11.33
CA SER A 55 -7.17 -13.99 -10.46
C SER A 55 -7.36 -13.56 -9.00
N SER A 56 -6.54 -12.61 -8.53
CA SER A 56 -6.68 -12.05 -7.18
C SER A 56 -7.94 -11.19 -7.02
N GLU A 57 -8.30 -10.42 -8.05
CA GLU A 57 -9.56 -9.67 -8.11
C GLU A 57 -10.76 -10.62 -8.16
N ARG A 58 -10.70 -11.65 -9.01
CA ARG A 58 -11.74 -12.67 -9.11
C ARG A 58 -11.93 -13.42 -7.79
N LYS A 59 -10.86 -13.70 -7.04
CA LYS A 59 -10.96 -14.27 -5.69
C LYS A 59 -11.78 -13.38 -4.75
N ARG A 60 -11.56 -12.05 -4.78
CA ARG A 60 -12.31 -11.11 -3.93
C ARG A 60 -13.78 -11.08 -4.32
N PHE A 61 -14.07 -11.08 -5.61
CA PHE A 61 -15.43 -11.18 -6.13
C PHE A 61 -16.11 -12.47 -5.64
N LEU A 62 -15.46 -13.62 -5.81
CA LEU A 62 -16.00 -14.93 -5.36
C LEU A 62 -16.23 -15.02 -3.85
N TYR A 63 -15.41 -14.33 -3.05
CA TYR A 63 -15.65 -14.24 -1.61
C TYR A 63 -16.97 -13.51 -1.31
N GLY A 64 -17.25 -12.41 -2.02
CA GLY A 64 -18.52 -11.70 -1.92
C GLY A 64 -19.71 -12.58 -2.31
N GLU A 65 -19.61 -13.30 -3.43
CA GLU A 65 -20.66 -14.22 -3.88
C GLU A 65 -20.87 -15.41 -2.92
N MET A 66 -19.80 -15.90 -2.29
CA MET A 66 -19.88 -16.91 -1.25
C MET A 66 -20.62 -16.40 -0.01
N CYS A 67 -20.32 -15.16 0.43
CA CYS A 67 -21.04 -14.53 1.54
C CYS A 67 -22.53 -14.30 1.24
N ARG A 68 -22.89 -14.14 -0.04
CA ARG A 68 -24.28 -14.05 -0.52
C ARG A 68 -24.96 -15.40 -0.72
N GLY A 69 -24.24 -16.52 -0.51
CA GLY A 69 -24.75 -17.87 -0.74
C GLY A 69 -24.87 -18.28 -2.22
N GLN A 70 -24.37 -17.46 -3.15
CA GLN A 70 -24.41 -17.75 -4.60
C GLN A 70 -23.30 -18.70 -5.04
N VAL A 71 -22.25 -18.84 -4.22
CA VAL A 71 -21.12 -19.75 -4.44
C VAL A 71 -20.93 -20.60 -3.20
N THR A 72 -20.70 -21.90 -3.40
CA THR A 72 -20.43 -22.81 -2.28
C THR A 72 -19.07 -22.52 -1.65
N VAL A 73 -18.98 -22.73 -0.33
CA VAL A 73 -17.73 -22.55 0.42
C VAL A 73 -16.62 -23.43 -0.15
N ASP A 74 -16.94 -24.65 -0.58
CA ASP A 74 -15.98 -25.60 -1.13
C ASP A 74 -15.42 -25.15 -2.48
N PHE A 75 -16.27 -24.57 -3.34
CA PHE A 75 -15.81 -23.98 -4.59
C PHE A 75 -14.82 -22.84 -4.34
N TYR A 76 -15.16 -21.93 -3.42
CA TYR A 76 -14.27 -20.82 -3.05
C TYR A 76 -12.94 -21.32 -2.47
N LYS A 77 -12.97 -22.30 -1.56
CA LYS A 77 -11.77 -22.92 -0.98
C LYS A 77 -10.88 -23.54 -2.06
N ARG A 78 -11.47 -24.28 -3.00
CA ARG A 78 -10.73 -24.90 -4.12
C ARG A 78 -10.06 -23.84 -4.99
N TYR A 79 -10.79 -22.79 -5.38
CA TYR A 79 -10.24 -21.67 -6.15
C TYR A 79 -9.06 -20.99 -5.42
N LYS A 80 -9.24 -20.69 -4.13
CA LYS A 80 -8.21 -20.08 -3.28
C LYS A 80 -6.93 -20.91 -3.23
N ASN A 81 -7.06 -22.24 -3.12
CA ASN A 81 -5.91 -23.15 -3.05
C ASN A 81 -5.14 -23.22 -4.39
N ILE A 82 -5.85 -23.27 -5.52
CA ILE A 82 -5.23 -23.24 -6.85
C ILE A 82 -4.45 -21.96 -7.05
N LEU A 83 -5.05 -20.81 -6.73
CA LEU A 83 -4.38 -19.52 -6.86
C LEU A 83 -3.16 -19.41 -5.94
N LYS A 84 -3.23 -19.94 -4.71
CA LYS A 84 -2.07 -19.98 -3.79
C LYS A 84 -0.92 -20.79 -4.38
N LYS A 85 -1.20 -21.96 -4.96
CA LYS A 85 -0.17 -22.80 -5.60
C LYS A 85 0.48 -22.08 -6.77
N SER A 86 -0.33 -21.50 -7.68
CA SER A 86 0.17 -20.76 -8.85
C SER A 86 1.01 -19.54 -8.46
N ASN A 87 0.62 -18.79 -7.42
CA ASN A 87 1.40 -17.66 -6.93
C ASN A 87 2.75 -18.09 -6.36
N ASN A 88 2.81 -19.19 -5.60
CA ASN A 88 4.05 -19.69 -5.03
C ASN A 88 5.03 -20.16 -6.11
N GLU A 89 4.54 -20.84 -7.14
CA GLU A 89 5.35 -21.30 -8.28
C GLU A 89 5.90 -20.12 -9.09
N THR A 90 5.07 -19.11 -9.35
CA THR A 90 5.51 -17.91 -10.07
C THR A 90 6.53 -17.10 -9.27
N ALA A 91 6.33 -16.97 -7.95
CA ALA A 91 7.29 -16.32 -7.07
C ALA A 91 8.62 -17.08 -7.05
N PHE A 92 8.58 -18.41 -6.87
CA PHE A 92 9.77 -19.26 -6.88
C PHE A 92 10.56 -19.13 -8.19
N ASN A 93 9.88 -19.19 -9.34
CA ASN A 93 10.53 -19.05 -10.65
C ASN A 93 11.18 -17.68 -10.83
N HIS A 94 10.56 -16.61 -10.34
CA HIS A 94 11.15 -15.27 -10.43
C HIS A 94 12.41 -15.14 -9.55
N PHE A 95 12.34 -15.58 -8.29
CA PHE A 95 13.48 -15.49 -7.36
C PHE A 95 14.64 -16.43 -7.73
N ASN A 96 14.36 -17.60 -8.32
CA ASN A 96 15.43 -18.48 -8.79
C ASN A 96 16.14 -17.92 -10.03
N TYR A 97 15.41 -17.33 -10.97
CA TYR A 97 16.01 -16.75 -12.19
C TYR A 97 16.92 -15.56 -11.85
N ASP A 98 16.49 -14.71 -10.92
CA ASP A 98 17.31 -13.61 -10.43
C ASP A 98 18.56 -14.13 -9.70
N SER A 99 18.43 -15.20 -8.90
CA SER A 99 19.58 -15.80 -8.21
C SER A 99 20.59 -16.46 -9.15
N GLU A 100 20.13 -17.12 -10.23
CA GLU A 100 20.99 -17.81 -11.21
C GLU A 100 21.74 -16.81 -12.09
N GLN A 101 21.06 -15.73 -12.51
CA GLN A 101 21.69 -14.64 -13.25
C GLN A 101 22.71 -13.87 -12.39
N GLU A 102 22.39 -13.66 -11.11
CA GLU A 102 23.30 -13.02 -10.16
C GLU A 102 24.54 -13.90 -9.87
N LEU A 103 24.37 -15.22 -9.79
CA LEU A 103 25.47 -16.18 -9.68
C LEU A 103 26.34 -16.20 -10.94
N LEU A 104 25.74 -16.18 -12.13
CA LEU A 104 26.45 -16.08 -13.41
C LEU A 104 27.24 -14.78 -13.53
N ASN A 105 26.67 -13.66 -13.09
CA ASN A 105 27.36 -12.37 -13.08
C ASN A 105 28.55 -12.38 -12.09
N GLN A 106 28.36 -12.91 -10.88
CA GLN A 106 29.44 -13.06 -9.89
C GLN A 106 30.56 -13.99 -10.39
N MET A 107 30.19 -15.09 -11.07
CA MET A 107 31.15 -16.00 -11.69
C MET A 107 31.93 -15.30 -12.81
N ASN A 108 31.25 -14.57 -13.70
CA ASN A 108 31.90 -13.85 -14.79
C ASN A 108 32.86 -12.77 -14.27
N ASP A 109 32.48 -11.99 -13.27
CA ASP A 109 33.35 -10.99 -12.65
C ASP A 109 34.59 -11.64 -12.01
N TYR A 110 34.40 -12.78 -11.34
CA TYR A 110 35.50 -13.56 -10.76
C TYR A 110 36.49 -14.05 -11.83
N PHE A 111 36.01 -14.55 -12.98
CA PHE A 111 36.86 -15.03 -14.07
C PHE A 111 37.54 -13.90 -14.86
N ILE A 112 36.90 -12.74 -15.00
CA ILE A 112 37.48 -11.56 -15.66
C ILE A 112 38.62 -10.98 -14.83
N HIS A 113 38.49 -10.96 -13.50
CA HIS A 113 39.46 -10.32 -12.60
C HIS A 113 40.56 -11.24 -12.06
N ASN A 114 40.41 -12.57 -12.15
CA ASN A 114 41.42 -13.53 -11.68
C ASN A 114 42.09 -14.32 -12.82
N LYS A 115 42.10 -13.80 -14.05
CA LYS A 115 42.81 -14.45 -15.15
C LYS A 115 44.32 -14.44 -14.84
N PRO A 116 44.99 -15.60 -14.66
CA PRO A 116 46.44 -15.60 -14.49
C PRO A 116 47.09 -15.12 -15.80
N ASN A 117 48.03 -14.18 -15.66
CA ASN A 117 48.85 -13.67 -16.76
C ASN A 117 49.67 -14.80 -17.41
#